data_AF-A0A0G1ZN55-F1
#
_entry.id   AF-A0A0G1ZN55-F1
#
_cell.length_a   1.000
_cell.length_b   1.000
_cell.length_c   1.000
_cell.angle_alpha   90.00
_cell.angle_beta   90.00
_cell.angle_gamma   90.00
#
_symmetry.space_group_name_H-M   'P 1'
#
loop_
_entity.id
_entity.type
_entity.pdbx_description
1 polymer ?
#
loop_
_entity_poly.entity_id
_entity_poly.type
_entity_poly.pdbx_seq_one_letter_code
_entity_poly.pdbx_strand_id
1 'polypeptide(L)'
;MTIEIWSKLSNELRKHVVGSLDTHGPVHDMISSGARGSVVQLHQMAGMKGLITNPRGEIIEFPITSSLKEGLTPVEYFISTHGARKGLADTALNTARAGYLTRRLFDVAHDVVVLEGDCGTKEGVLILRPGKENIGGSFSERIVGRVLAEGVNLSSGALKRGTLIMHDAANVVESSDVKEVIVRSPMTCRVARGVCQQCYGVDMTTWEMVDVGEAVGVIAAQAIGEPGTQLTMRTFHSGGVATVGGDITMGLPRVEEVFESRTPKAPATLSRVSGTISEVVREGTETIIRVLPDVISEGKTAKAVKKETEYSVSPLRAILVKEGAHVEKGDFLTDGSANLEELFLFSGKERAQEYIINEITRIYELQGVTTARKHLEIIVKQMFSRVSVTHSGDTGVSAGEIISDFEYDRINATQKEASGESAKAKQLLLGITEVSLTRASFLSSISFQNTPRKLAEAAVSGAVDRLVGLKENVIVGRLIPAGTGFPGSKKHEMIKEMEREFADTASMEEGKRE
;
A
#
# COMPACT_ATOMS: atom_id res chain seq x y z
N MET A 1 -2.11 -22.56 31.54
CA MET A 1 -3.19 -22.47 32.55
C MET A 1 -3.00 -21.28 33.47
N THR A 2 -1.82 -21.09 34.09
CA THR A 2 -1.53 -19.96 35.02
C THR A 2 -1.63 -18.58 34.37
N ILE A 3 -1.09 -18.40 33.16
CA ILE A 3 -1.12 -17.13 32.41
C ILE A 3 -2.57 -16.67 32.14
N GLU A 4 -3.46 -17.60 31.79
CA GLU A 4 -4.85 -17.28 31.47
C GLU A 4 -5.63 -16.84 32.72
N ILE A 5 -5.36 -17.45 33.88
CA ILE A 5 -5.96 -17.06 35.16
C ILE A 5 -5.56 -15.62 35.50
N TRP A 6 -4.27 -15.29 35.41
CA TRP A 6 -3.79 -13.93 35.66
C TRP A 6 -4.32 -12.90 34.66
N SER A 7 -4.47 -13.29 33.39
CA SER A 7 -5.09 -12.43 32.37
C SER A 7 -6.56 -12.14 32.68
N LYS A 8 -7.33 -13.16 33.09
CA LYS A 8 -8.73 -12.99 33.52
C LYS A 8 -8.83 -12.07 34.74
N LEU A 9 -8.02 -12.33 35.77
CA LEU A 9 -8.00 -11.51 36.99
C LEU A 9 -7.64 -10.05 36.69
N SER A 10 -6.63 -9.81 35.85
CA SER A 10 -6.22 -8.45 35.45
C SER A 10 -7.35 -7.71 34.71
N ASN A 11 -8.12 -8.40 33.87
CA ASN A 11 -9.27 -7.81 33.17
C ASN A 11 -10.45 -7.52 34.11
N GLU A 12 -10.72 -8.38 35.10
CA GLU A 12 -11.74 -8.14 36.12
C GLU A 12 -11.35 -6.95 37.00
N LEU A 13 -10.10 -6.93 37.49
CA LEU A 13 -9.57 -5.82 38.28
C LEU A 13 -9.63 -4.50 37.49
N ARG A 14 -9.34 -4.51 36.18
CA ARG A 14 -9.48 -3.33 35.32
C ARG A 14 -10.90 -2.76 35.32
N LYS A 15 -11.93 -3.62 35.27
CA LYS A 15 -13.33 -3.18 35.32
C LYS A 15 -13.67 -2.57 36.68
N HIS A 16 -13.17 -3.15 37.77
CA HIS A 16 -13.36 -2.61 39.11
C HIS A 16 -12.66 -1.26 39.32
N VAL A 17 -11.43 -1.08 38.81
CA VAL A 17 -10.70 0.19 38.86
C VAL A 17 -11.46 1.30 38.15
N VAL A 18 -12.01 1.03 36.95
CA VAL A 18 -12.82 2.02 36.22
C VAL A 18 -14.13 2.31 36.94
N GLY A 19 -14.81 1.29 37.47
CA GLY A 19 -16.08 1.46 38.20
C GLY A 19 -15.94 2.16 39.54
N SER A 20 -14.74 2.16 40.14
CA SER A 20 -14.45 2.80 41.43
C SER A 20 -13.91 4.22 41.28
N LEU A 21 -13.71 4.69 40.04
CA LEU A 21 -13.18 6.03 39.78
C LEU A 21 -14.26 7.08 40.04
N ASP A 22 -13.90 8.17 40.71
CA ASP A 22 -14.79 9.31 40.90
C ASP A 22 -15.12 9.94 39.54
N THR A 23 -16.41 9.96 39.21
CA THR A 23 -16.95 10.48 37.94
C THR A 23 -16.75 11.98 37.77
N HIS A 24 -16.54 12.73 38.87
CA HIS A 24 -16.25 14.17 38.84
C HIS A 24 -14.78 14.48 39.13
N GLY A 25 -13.94 13.44 39.15
CA GLY A 25 -12.52 13.58 39.43
C GLY A 25 -11.72 13.94 38.18
N PRO A 26 -10.58 14.66 38.33
CA PRO A 26 -9.76 15.09 37.19
C PRO A 26 -9.20 13.91 36.37
N VAL A 27 -8.96 12.76 36.99
CA VAL A 27 -8.46 11.56 36.29
C VAL A 27 -9.55 10.96 35.39
N HIS A 28 -10.80 10.99 35.84
CA HIS A 28 -11.94 10.55 35.04
C HIS A 28 -12.13 11.48 33.84
N ASP A 29 -12.05 12.79 34.05
CA ASP A 29 -12.14 13.79 32.98
C ASP A 29 -11.03 13.63 31.94
N MET A 30 -9.78 13.41 32.37
CA MET A 30 -8.65 13.19 31.45
C MET A 30 -8.83 11.97 30.54
N ILE A 31 -9.40 10.88 31.06
CA ILE A 31 -9.62 9.63 30.31
C ILE A 31 -10.88 9.73 29.44
N SER A 32 -11.99 10.24 29.99
CA SER A 32 -13.27 10.35 29.27
C SER A 32 -13.25 11.40 28.17
N SER A 33 -12.52 12.51 28.37
CA SER A 33 -12.29 13.52 27.31
C SER A 33 -11.37 13.03 26.19
N GLY A 34 -10.64 11.94 26.39
CA GLY A 34 -9.61 11.48 25.47
C GLY A 34 -8.39 12.40 25.36
N ALA A 35 -8.27 13.41 26.23
CA ALA A 35 -7.19 14.39 26.18
C ALA A 35 -5.82 13.75 26.42
N ARG A 36 -5.70 12.91 27.45
CA ARG A 36 -4.48 12.15 27.75
C ARG A 36 -4.75 11.04 28.75
N GLY A 37 -4.26 9.85 28.45
CA GLY A 37 -4.41 8.69 29.33
C GLY A 37 -5.31 7.64 28.72
N SER A 38 -5.04 6.38 29.03
CA SER A 38 -5.91 5.27 28.66
C SER A 38 -6.32 4.45 29.89
N VAL A 39 -7.42 3.70 29.76
CA VAL A 39 -7.86 2.75 30.79
C VAL A 39 -6.76 1.74 31.15
N VAL A 40 -5.91 1.37 30.18
CA VAL A 40 -4.77 0.48 30.40
C VAL A 40 -3.73 1.15 31.31
N GLN A 41 -3.43 2.43 31.11
CA GLN A 41 -2.49 3.18 31.94
C GLN A 41 -3.05 3.40 33.36
N LEU A 42 -4.34 3.69 33.49
CA LEU A 42 -5.02 3.79 34.79
C LEU A 42 -4.91 2.47 35.57
N HIS A 43 -5.15 1.35 34.89
CA HIS A 43 -5.01 0.01 35.48
C HIS A 43 -3.60 -0.27 36.01
N GLN A 44 -2.57 0.13 35.26
CA GLN A 44 -1.18 0.00 35.72
C GLN A 44 -0.86 0.90 36.93
N MET A 45 -1.51 2.06 37.03
CA MET A 45 -1.30 3.00 38.14
C MET A 45 -1.96 2.55 39.44
N ALA A 46 -3.20 2.08 39.38
CA ALA A 46 -4.04 1.86 40.57
C ALA A 46 -4.54 0.42 40.76
N GLY A 47 -4.45 -0.42 39.73
CA GLY A 47 -4.90 -1.82 39.78
C GLY A 47 -3.72 -2.76 39.97
N MET A 48 -3.19 -3.27 38.86
CA MET A 48 -1.97 -4.09 38.86
C MET A 48 -1.23 -3.86 37.54
N LYS A 49 0.09 -4.01 37.57
CA LYS A 49 0.87 -3.92 36.33
C LYS A 49 0.66 -5.12 35.42
N GLY A 50 0.50 -6.32 35.98
CA GLY A 50 0.13 -7.53 35.26
C GLY A 50 1.32 -8.32 34.70
N LEU A 51 1.05 -9.07 33.64
CA LEU A 51 2.01 -9.98 33.01
C LEU A 51 2.93 -9.23 32.04
N ILE A 52 4.23 -9.53 32.11
CA ILE A 52 5.26 -8.92 31.27
C ILE A 52 5.78 -9.92 30.23
N THR A 53 6.08 -9.44 29.03
CA THR A 53 6.74 -10.22 27.98
C THR A 53 8.25 -10.13 28.09
N ASN A 54 8.91 -11.27 27.90
CA ASN A 54 10.36 -11.32 27.80
C ASN A 54 10.83 -10.79 26.42
N PRO A 55 12.15 -10.57 26.22
CA PRO A 55 12.67 -10.11 24.94
C PRO A 55 12.36 -11.05 23.75
N ARG A 56 12.13 -12.34 24.02
CA ARG A 56 11.73 -13.34 23.02
C ARG A 56 10.24 -13.28 22.64
N GLY A 57 9.43 -12.48 23.35
CA GLY A 57 7.99 -12.37 23.13
C GLY A 57 7.15 -13.36 23.94
N GLU A 58 7.76 -14.19 24.78
CA GLU A 58 7.05 -15.11 25.66
C GLU A 58 6.58 -14.38 26.92
N ILE A 59 5.39 -14.71 27.40
CA ILE A 59 4.84 -14.14 28.63
C ILE A 59 5.52 -14.80 29.83
N ILE A 60 6.09 -13.99 30.72
CA ILE A 60 6.67 -14.46 31.98
C ILE A 60 5.53 -14.87 32.91
N GLU A 61 5.57 -16.10 33.43
CA GLU A 61 4.50 -16.64 34.27
C GLU A 61 4.36 -15.95 35.64
N PHE A 62 5.40 -15.21 36.07
CA PHE A 62 5.39 -14.39 37.27
C PHE A 62 4.73 -13.03 37.00
N PRO A 63 3.51 -12.78 37.52
CA PRO A 63 2.83 -11.49 37.35
C PRO A 63 3.38 -10.44 38.32
N ILE A 64 3.26 -9.18 37.93
CA ILE A 64 3.45 -8.05 38.83
C ILE A 64 2.09 -7.69 39.42
N THR A 65 1.86 -8.08 40.68
CA THR A 65 0.61 -7.81 41.39
C THR A 65 0.52 -6.38 41.88
N SER A 66 1.66 -5.78 42.21
CA SER A 66 1.71 -4.42 42.76
C SER A 66 1.40 -3.37 41.69
N SER A 67 0.72 -2.30 42.10
CA SER A 67 0.45 -1.13 41.27
C SER A 67 1.58 -0.08 41.37
N LEU A 68 1.63 0.87 40.42
CA LEU A 68 2.62 1.97 40.52
C LEU A 68 2.36 2.89 41.74
N LYS A 69 1.10 2.96 42.21
CA LYS A 69 0.74 3.70 43.42
C LYS A 69 1.25 3.04 44.70
N GLU A 70 1.21 1.71 44.77
CA GLU A 70 1.72 0.94 45.92
C GLU A 70 3.25 0.82 45.90
N GLY A 71 3.84 0.86 44.71
CA GLY A 71 5.28 0.67 44.50
C GLY A 71 5.61 -0.77 44.10
N LEU A 72 6.75 -0.94 43.42
CA LEU A 72 7.22 -2.25 42.94
C LEU A 72 8.36 -2.77 43.81
N THR A 73 8.37 -4.06 44.10
CA THR A 73 9.53 -4.72 44.71
C THR A 73 10.72 -4.74 43.74
N PRO A 74 11.97 -4.91 44.23
CA PRO A 74 13.14 -4.97 43.34
C PRO A 74 13.03 -6.05 42.24
N VAL A 75 12.40 -7.19 42.54
CA VAL A 75 12.19 -8.28 41.59
C VAL A 75 11.14 -7.90 40.53
N GLU A 76 9.99 -7.36 40.94
CA GLU A 76 8.96 -6.88 40.01
C GLU A 76 9.48 -5.76 39.10
N TYR A 77 10.25 -4.83 39.66
CA TYR A 77 10.90 -3.77 38.90
C TYR A 77 11.88 -4.35 37.88
N PHE A 78 12.76 -5.27 38.29
CA PHE A 78 13.71 -5.93 37.40
C PHE A 78 13.02 -6.68 36.25
N ILE A 79 11.94 -7.42 36.53
CA ILE A 79 11.15 -8.12 35.51
C ILE A 79 10.56 -7.12 34.52
N SER A 80 10.01 -6.00 35.00
CA SER A 80 9.49 -4.94 34.13
C SER A 80 10.55 -4.31 33.22
N THR A 81 11.82 -4.30 33.61
CA THR A 81 12.87 -3.67 32.78
C THR A 81 13.08 -4.40 31.45
N HIS A 82 12.81 -5.71 31.38
CA HIS A 82 13.01 -6.51 30.17
C HIS A 82 12.13 -6.02 29.02
N GLY A 83 10.82 -5.92 29.26
CA GLY A 83 9.88 -5.46 28.26
C GLY A 83 10.03 -3.97 27.94
N ALA A 84 10.36 -3.14 28.94
CA ALA A 84 10.65 -1.72 28.71
C ALA A 84 11.89 -1.50 27.82
N ARG A 85 12.99 -2.21 28.08
CA ARG A 85 14.22 -2.11 27.29
C ARG A 85 14.02 -2.64 25.87
N LYS A 86 13.28 -3.74 25.70
CA LYS A 86 12.91 -4.27 24.39
C LYS A 86 12.13 -3.22 23.60
N GLY A 87 11.07 -2.65 24.18
CA GLY A 87 10.25 -1.63 23.53
C GLY A 87 11.05 -0.40 23.11
N LEU A 88 11.95 0.11 23.96
CA LEU A 88 12.81 1.24 23.62
C LEU A 88 13.80 0.92 22.49
N ALA A 89 14.41 -0.27 22.52
CA ALA A 89 15.32 -0.72 21.47
C ALA A 89 14.59 -0.91 20.12
N ASP A 90 13.42 -1.54 20.15
CA ASP A 90 12.59 -1.77 18.96
C ASP A 90 12.11 -0.44 18.37
N THR A 91 11.72 0.53 19.21
CA THR A 91 11.34 1.87 18.75
C THR A 91 12.49 2.53 17.98
N ALA A 92 13.71 2.50 18.54
CA ALA A 92 14.89 3.09 17.90
C ALA A 92 15.26 2.39 16.58
N LEU A 93 15.25 1.06 16.54
CA LEU A 93 15.61 0.28 15.35
C LEU A 93 14.55 0.37 14.25
N ASN A 94 13.27 0.30 14.61
CA ASN A 94 12.17 0.30 13.65
C ASN A 94 11.93 1.69 13.05
N THR A 95 12.21 2.78 13.78
CA THR A 95 12.16 4.14 13.22
C THR A 95 13.09 4.29 12.01
N ALA A 96 14.31 3.73 12.09
CA ALA A 96 15.25 3.75 10.98
C ALA A 96 14.74 2.93 9.77
N ARG A 97 14.09 1.79 10.01
CA ARG A 97 13.48 0.97 8.95
C ARG A 97 12.31 1.68 8.27
N ALA A 98 11.43 2.31 9.04
CA ALA A 98 10.30 3.07 8.50
C ALA A 98 10.75 4.29 7.68
N GLY A 99 11.74 5.03 8.17
CA GLY A 99 12.35 6.14 7.43
C GLY A 99 12.99 5.65 6.12
N TYR A 100 13.63 4.48 6.15
CA TYR A 100 14.20 3.87 4.96
C TYR A 100 13.12 3.38 3.96
N LEU A 101 12.00 2.83 4.43
CA LEU A 101 10.84 2.53 3.58
C LEU A 101 10.31 3.80 2.91
N THR A 102 10.16 4.90 3.66
CA THR A 102 9.70 6.19 3.12
C THR A 102 10.62 6.68 2.00
N ARG A 103 11.94 6.57 2.20
CA ARG A 103 12.92 6.88 1.15
C ARG A 103 12.72 6.02 -0.10
N ARG A 104 12.54 4.70 0.05
CA ARG A 104 12.28 3.80 -1.09
C ARG A 104 10.99 4.16 -1.82
N LEU A 105 9.91 4.43 -1.09
CA LEU A 105 8.63 4.86 -1.68
C LEU A 105 8.79 6.16 -2.48
N PHE A 106 9.56 7.12 -1.96
CA PHE A 106 9.89 8.35 -2.69
C PHE A 106 10.68 8.05 -3.96
N ASP A 107 11.73 7.23 -3.87
CA ASP A 107 12.58 6.85 -5.01
C ASP A 107 11.80 6.10 -6.12
N VAL A 108 10.66 5.49 -5.79
CA VAL A 108 9.76 4.84 -6.76
C VAL A 108 8.80 5.84 -7.37
N ALA A 109 8.22 6.72 -6.57
CA ALA A 109 7.04 7.49 -6.95
C ALA A 109 7.35 8.94 -7.36
N HIS A 110 8.53 9.50 -7.09
CA HIS A 110 8.77 10.93 -7.29
C HIS A 110 8.59 11.42 -8.73
N ASP A 111 8.65 10.53 -9.72
CA ASP A 111 8.44 10.88 -11.14
C ASP A 111 6.96 10.93 -11.55
N VAL A 112 6.05 10.55 -10.66
CA VAL A 112 4.62 10.56 -10.93
C VAL A 112 4.09 11.97 -10.66
N VAL A 113 3.95 12.72 -11.75
CA VAL A 113 3.38 14.08 -11.79
C VAL A 113 2.06 14.05 -12.58
N VAL A 114 1.15 14.97 -12.31
CA VAL A 114 -0.04 15.17 -13.15
C VAL A 114 0.39 15.88 -14.43
N LEU A 115 0.40 15.20 -15.58
CA LEU A 115 0.94 15.78 -16.82
C LEU A 115 -0.12 16.41 -17.72
N GLU A 116 -1.33 15.86 -17.73
CA GLU A 116 -2.37 16.22 -18.69
C GLU A 116 -3.76 16.16 -18.02
N GLY A 117 -4.76 16.78 -18.65
CA GLY A 117 -6.13 16.78 -18.12
C GLY A 117 -6.80 15.41 -18.21
N ASP A 118 -6.79 14.77 -19.38
CA ASP A 118 -7.44 13.49 -19.60
C ASP A 118 -6.64 12.59 -20.56
N CYS A 119 -6.30 11.37 -20.11
CA CYS A 119 -5.64 10.36 -20.95
C CYS A 119 -6.59 9.59 -21.88
N GLY A 120 -7.91 9.85 -21.83
CA GLY A 120 -8.92 9.23 -22.70
C GLY A 120 -9.21 7.76 -22.40
N THR A 121 -8.63 7.18 -21.33
CA THR A 121 -8.89 5.78 -20.99
C THR A 121 -10.36 5.55 -20.64
N LYS A 122 -10.91 4.44 -21.12
CA LYS A 122 -12.25 3.97 -20.74
C LYS A 122 -12.20 2.93 -19.63
N GLU A 123 -11.01 2.44 -19.31
CA GLU A 123 -10.78 1.45 -18.26
C GLU A 123 -10.85 2.10 -16.88
N GLY A 124 -11.48 1.39 -15.96
CA GLY A 124 -11.57 1.78 -14.56
C GLY A 124 -11.30 0.61 -13.64
N VAL A 125 -11.27 0.91 -12.35
CA VAL A 125 -11.13 -0.07 -11.28
C VAL A 125 -12.48 -0.23 -10.60
N LEU A 126 -12.83 -1.48 -10.36
CA LEU A 126 -14.01 -1.85 -9.61
C LEU A 126 -13.78 -1.56 -8.12
N ILE A 127 -14.63 -0.71 -7.53
CA ILE A 127 -14.69 -0.52 -6.08
C ILE A 127 -15.95 -1.21 -5.58
N LEU A 128 -15.75 -2.26 -4.79
CA LEU A 128 -16.82 -2.99 -4.12
C LEU A 128 -17.18 -2.32 -2.78
N ARG A 129 -18.45 -2.44 -2.40
CA ARG A 129 -18.89 -2.07 -1.05
C ARG A 129 -18.15 -2.92 0.00
N PRO A 130 -17.66 -2.33 1.11
CA PRO A 130 -17.05 -3.08 2.21
C PRO A 130 -17.93 -4.26 2.66
N GLY A 131 -17.28 -5.41 2.89
CA GLY A 131 -17.91 -6.56 3.56
C GLY A 131 -18.02 -6.36 5.07
N LYS A 132 -18.44 -7.40 5.80
CA LYS A 132 -18.66 -7.35 7.27
C LYS A 132 -17.45 -6.91 8.09
N GLU A 133 -16.24 -7.05 7.56
CA GLU A 133 -15.00 -6.64 8.23
C GLU A 133 -14.68 -5.15 8.07
N ASN A 134 -15.43 -4.40 7.24
CA ASN A 134 -15.28 -2.94 7.00
C ASN A 134 -13.83 -2.47 6.73
N ILE A 135 -12.97 -3.33 6.17
CA ILE A 135 -11.57 -3.01 5.84
C ILE A 135 -11.52 -2.06 4.65
N GLY A 136 -11.03 -0.84 4.83
CA GLY A 136 -10.90 0.22 3.82
C GLY A 136 -11.91 1.36 3.96
N GLY A 137 -12.48 1.55 5.15
CA GLY A 137 -13.52 2.54 5.42
C GLY A 137 -14.88 2.25 4.76
N SER A 138 -15.79 3.20 4.89
CA SER A 138 -17.13 3.21 4.27
C SER A 138 -17.06 3.21 2.74
N PHE A 139 -18.17 2.90 2.07
CA PHE A 139 -18.20 2.92 0.61
C PHE A 139 -17.97 4.35 0.08
N SER A 140 -18.56 5.34 0.76
CA SER A 140 -18.41 6.77 0.46
C SER A 140 -16.95 7.24 0.49
N GLU A 141 -16.17 6.86 1.51
CA GLU A 141 -14.76 7.25 1.66
C GLU A 141 -13.86 6.69 0.56
N ARG A 142 -14.23 5.56 -0.06
CA ARG A 142 -13.46 4.97 -1.17
C ARG A 142 -13.69 5.65 -2.51
N ILE A 143 -14.92 6.11 -2.74
CA ILE A 143 -15.37 6.67 -4.01
C ILE A 143 -15.25 8.19 -4.06
N VAL A 144 -15.26 8.86 -2.90
CA VAL A 144 -15.20 10.32 -2.82
C VAL A 144 -13.93 10.86 -3.48
N GLY A 145 -14.09 11.93 -4.24
CA GLY A 145 -13.00 12.58 -4.94
C GLY A 145 -12.48 11.84 -6.17
N ARG A 146 -13.24 10.85 -6.69
CA ARG A 146 -12.90 10.11 -7.90
C ARG A 146 -13.86 10.41 -9.05
N VAL A 147 -13.40 10.10 -10.26
CA VAL A 147 -14.18 10.27 -11.49
C VAL A 147 -14.77 8.94 -11.92
N LEU A 148 -16.06 8.91 -12.28
CA LEU A 148 -16.73 7.72 -12.78
C LEU A 148 -16.20 7.30 -14.15
N ALA A 149 -15.78 6.03 -14.29
CA ALA A 149 -15.45 5.45 -15.59
C ALA A 149 -16.71 4.96 -16.31
N GLU A 150 -17.70 4.47 -15.56
CA GLU A 150 -19.01 4.05 -16.05
C GLU A 150 -20.13 4.77 -15.28
N GLY A 151 -21.27 4.99 -15.94
CA GLY A 151 -22.41 5.65 -15.32
C GLY A 151 -23.09 4.75 -14.29
N VAL A 152 -23.58 5.35 -13.20
CA VAL A 152 -24.26 4.63 -12.11
C VAL A 152 -25.72 5.09 -12.06
N ASN A 153 -26.64 4.14 -12.19
CA ASN A 153 -28.07 4.42 -12.07
C ASN A 153 -28.49 4.33 -10.61
N LEU A 154 -28.87 5.46 -10.02
CA LEU A 154 -29.41 5.52 -8.65
C LEU A 154 -30.92 5.76 -8.73
N SER A 155 -31.64 5.38 -7.67
CA SER A 155 -33.07 5.64 -7.51
C SER A 155 -33.41 7.14 -7.51
N SER A 156 -32.47 7.99 -7.09
CA SER A 156 -32.57 9.45 -7.05
C SER A 156 -32.11 10.16 -8.33
N GLY A 157 -31.56 9.45 -9.31
CA GLY A 157 -31.05 9.99 -10.57
C GLY A 157 -29.77 9.30 -11.06
N ALA A 158 -29.54 9.27 -12.38
CA ALA A 158 -28.36 8.62 -12.95
C ALA A 158 -27.13 9.55 -12.94
N LEU A 159 -26.03 9.09 -12.35
CA LEU A 159 -24.72 9.74 -12.48
C LEU A 159 -24.10 9.33 -13.81
N LYS A 160 -23.77 10.31 -14.65
CA LYS A 160 -23.16 10.08 -15.95
C LYS A 160 -21.70 9.68 -15.80
N ARG A 161 -21.19 8.96 -16.79
CA ARG A 161 -19.76 8.74 -16.96
C ARG A 161 -18.99 10.07 -16.98
N GLY A 162 -17.82 10.09 -16.36
CA GLY A 162 -16.96 11.28 -16.28
C GLY A 162 -17.36 12.27 -15.18
N THR A 163 -18.40 11.97 -14.39
CA THR A 163 -18.80 12.82 -13.26
C THR A 163 -17.81 12.64 -12.11
N LEU A 164 -17.37 13.77 -11.55
CA LEU A 164 -16.58 13.81 -10.31
C LEU A 164 -17.50 13.56 -9.11
N ILE A 165 -17.18 12.56 -8.30
CA ILE A 165 -17.95 12.21 -7.10
C ILE A 165 -17.45 13.08 -5.95
N MET A 166 -18.25 14.05 -5.51
CA MET A 166 -18.02 14.82 -4.28
C MET A 166 -18.78 14.19 -3.10
N HIS A 167 -18.59 14.72 -1.90
CA HIS A 167 -19.18 14.19 -0.65
C HIS A 167 -20.70 13.95 -0.75
N ASP A 168 -21.45 14.90 -1.31
CA ASP A 168 -22.91 14.77 -1.43
C ASP A 168 -23.30 13.60 -2.35
N ALA A 169 -22.65 13.49 -3.50
CA ALA A 169 -22.88 12.38 -4.43
C ALA A 169 -22.44 11.04 -3.83
N ALA A 170 -21.34 11.02 -3.07
CA ALA A 170 -20.85 9.82 -2.39
C ALA A 170 -21.84 9.33 -1.32
N ASN A 171 -22.44 10.24 -0.55
CA ASN A 171 -23.46 9.92 0.45
C ASN A 171 -24.74 9.37 -0.19
N VAL A 172 -25.15 9.92 -1.34
CA VAL A 172 -26.28 9.38 -2.10
C VAL A 172 -25.99 7.94 -2.57
N VAL A 173 -24.78 7.68 -3.07
CA VAL A 173 -24.37 6.32 -3.47
C VAL A 173 -24.32 5.37 -2.28
N GLU A 174 -23.82 5.80 -1.11
CA GLU A 174 -23.81 4.99 0.11
C GLU A 174 -25.23 4.58 0.53
N SER A 175 -26.18 5.52 0.49
CA SER A 175 -27.59 5.29 0.84
C SER A 175 -28.38 4.45 -0.18
N SER A 176 -27.79 4.18 -1.34
CA SER A 176 -28.40 3.37 -2.40
C SER A 176 -28.04 1.89 -2.29
N ASP A 177 -28.76 1.01 -3.00
CA ASP A 177 -28.48 -0.43 -3.06
C ASP A 177 -27.33 -0.81 -4.02
N VAL A 178 -26.56 0.16 -4.50
CA VAL A 178 -25.43 -0.10 -5.41
C VAL A 178 -24.33 -0.86 -4.66
N LYS A 179 -23.92 -2.00 -5.24
CA LYS A 179 -22.89 -2.89 -4.68
C LYS A 179 -21.48 -2.56 -5.15
N GLU A 180 -21.36 -1.98 -6.34
CA GLU A 180 -20.09 -1.73 -7.00
C GLU A 180 -20.14 -0.46 -7.84
N VAL A 181 -19.01 0.23 -7.92
CA VAL A 181 -18.84 1.42 -8.76
C VAL A 181 -17.52 1.29 -9.49
N ILE A 182 -17.53 1.56 -10.80
CA ILE A 182 -16.33 1.55 -11.63
C ILE A 182 -15.83 2.99 -11.76
N VAL A 183 -14.67 3.26 -11.17
CA VAL A 183 -14.03 4.58 -11.13
C VAL A 183 -12.74 4.58 -11.94
N ARG A 184 -12.35 5.76 -12.42
CA ARG A 184 -11.00 5.95 -12.94
C ARG A 184 -9.98 5.87 -11.82
N SER A 185 -8.79 5.37 -12.13
CA SER A 185 -7.70 5.17 -11.17
C SER A 185 -6.36 5.53 -11.82
N PRO A 186 -5.35 5.96 -11.02
CA PRO A 186 -3.96 6.01 -11.45
C PRO A 186 -3.47 4.69 -12.09
N MET A 187 -3.93 3.54 -11.61
CA MET A 187 -3.47 2.22 -12.08
C MET A 187 -3.80 1.96 -13.56
N THR A 188 -4.97 2.42 -14.03
CA THR A 188 -5.43 2.27 -15.43
C THR A 188 -5.07 3.48 -16.31
N CYS A 189 -4.32 4.44 -15.76
CA CYS A 189 -3.96 5.65 -16.48
C CYS A 189 -2.91 5.38 -17.56
N ARG A 190 -3.19 5.84 -18.79
CA ARG A 190 -2.33 5.68 -19.97
C ARG A 190 -1.31 6.82 -20.20
N VAL A 191 -1.23 7.77 -19.27
CA VAL A 191 -0.20 8.83 -19.31
C VAL A 191 1.19 8.21 -19.13
N ALA A 192 2.11 8.63 -19.99
CA ALA A 192 3.46 8.10 -20.12
C ALA A 192 4.28 8.06 -18.81
N ARG A 193 4.50 9.22 -18.19
CA ARG A 193 5.35 9.39 -17.01
C ARG A 193 4.59 10.10 -15.90
N GLY A 194 3.43 9.57 -15.53
CA GLY A 194 2.59 10.21 -14.54
C GLY A 194 1.16 9.74 -14.56
N VAL A 195 0.28 10.67 -14.23
CA VAL A 195 -1.18 10.47 -14.23
C VAL A 195 -1.87 11.67 -14.89
N CYS A 196 -3.11 11.51 -15.32
CA CYS A 196 -3.95 12.64 -15.72
C CYS A 196 -4.85 13.11 -14.57
N GLN A 197 -5.36 14.34 -14.65
CA GLN A 197 -6.26 14.91 -13.65
C GLN A 197 -7.49 14.01 -13.43
N GLN A 198 -8.10 13.50 -14.49
CA GLN A 198 -9.30 12.66 -14.41
C GLN A 198 -9.07 11.28 -13.77
N CYS A 199 -7.87 10.70 -13.93
CA CYS A 199 -7.54 9.41 -13.30
C CYS A 199 -7.18 9.56 -11.81
N TYR A 200 -6.64 10.70 -11.39
CA TYR A 200 -6.31 10.98 -10.00
C TYR A 200 -7.52 11.53 -9.21
N GLY A 201 -8.32 12.38 -9.85
CA GLY A 201 -9.49 13.04 -9.27
C GLY A 201 -9.10 14.29 -8.48
N VAL A 202 -9.60 14.39 -7.24
CA VAL A 202 -9.36 15.56 -6.38
C VAL A 202 -8.07 15.45 -5.59
N ASP A 203 -7.46 16.61 -5.32
CA ASP A 203 -6.52 16.77 -4.22
C ASP A 203 -7.29 16.68 -2.89
N MET A 204 -6.80 15.87 -1.95
CA MET A 204 -7.42 15.67 -0.64
C MET A 204 -7.17 16.82 0.33
N THR A 205 -6.26 17.73 -0.02
CA THR A 205 -5.95 18.91 0.79
C THR A 205 -6.91 20.06 0.48
N THR A 206 -7.14 20.33 -0.80
CA THR A 206 -8.00 21.44 -1.26
C THR A 206 -9.43 21.00 -1.57
N TRP A 207 -9.66 19.70 -1.79
CA TRP A 207 -10.91 19.13 -2.30
C TRP A 207 -11.33 19.67 -3.68
N GLU A 208 -10.38 20.24 -4.42
CA GLU A 208 -10.55 20.63 -5.82
C GLU A 208 -9.94 19.58 -6.75
N MET A 209 -10.29 19.63 -8.03
CA MET A 209 -9.61 18.80 -9.04
C MET A 209 -8.10 19.08 -9.00
N VAL A 210 -7.29 18.03 -9.00
CA VAL A 210 -5.83 18.20 -8.89
C VAL A 210 -5.28 19.05 -10.04
N ASP A 211 -4.37 19.97 -9.74
CA ASP A 211 -3.74 20.82 -10.76
C ASP A 211 -2.77 20.03 -11.66
N VAL A 212 -2.65 20.46 -12.91
CA VAL A 212 -1.56 20.00 -13.79
C VAL A 212 -0.23 20.47 -13.23
N GLY A 213 0.78 19.58 -13.23
CA GLY A 213 2.10 19.81 -12.65
C GLY A 213 2.22 19.39 -11.18
N GLU A 214 1.15 18.90 -10.53
CA GLU A 214 1.22 18.49 -9.13
C GLU A 214 2.02 17.19 -8.94
N ALA A 215 2.91 17.16 -7.95
CA ALA A 215 3.81 16.03 -7.67
C ALA A 215 3.13 14.94 -6.82
N VAL A 216 2.04 14.37 -7.33
CA VAL A 216 1.19 13.42 -6.60
C VAL A 216 1.92 12.16 -6.13
N GLY A 217 3.00 11.76 -6.79
CA GLY A 217 3.84 10.64 -6.36
C GLY A 217 4.64 10.93 -5.09
N VAL A 218 5.15 12.15 -4.94
CA VAL A 218 5.83 12.58 -3.70
C VAL A 218 4.84 12.62 -2.55
N ILE A 219 3.65 13.18 -2.80
CA ILE A 219 2.55 13.23 -1.82
C ILE A 219 2.15 11.81 -1.40
N ALA A 220 1.98 10.89 -2.36
CA ALA A 220 1.63 9.51 -2.08
C ALA A 220 2.70 8.79 -1.25
N ALA A 221 3.98 8.96 -1.58
CA ALA A 221 5.08 8.36 -0.83
C ALA A 221 5.11 8.86 0.64
N GLN A 222 4.89 10.16 0.86
CA GLN A 222 4.84 10.74 2.19
C GLN A 222 3.60 10.31 2.97
N ALA A 223 2.43 10.29 2.33
CA ALA A 223 1.16 9.87 2.93
C ALA A 223 1.15 8.39 3.35
N ILE A 224 2.05 7.57 2.83
CA ILE A 224 2.25 6.18 3.26
C ILE A 224 3.41 6.10 4.27
N GLY A 225 4.51 6.80 4.02
CA GLY A 225 5.74 6.70 4.81
C GLY A 225 5.68 7.36 6.19
N GLU A 226 5.04 8.53 6.33
CA GLU A 226 4.89 9.22 7.61
C GLU A 226 4.07 8.39 8.60
N PRO A 227 2.89 7.84 8.21
CA PRO A 227 2.18 6.86 9.01
C PRO A 227 3.05 5.66 9.37
N GLY A 228 3.79 5.09 8.42
CA GLY A 228 4.67 3.96 8.67
C GLY A 228 5.71 4.24 9.76
N THR A 229 6.26 5.45 9.82
CA THR A 229 7.18 5.87 10.89
C THR A 229 6.43 6.07 12.19
N GLN A 230 5.24 6.66 12.15
CA GLN A 230 4.37 6.78 13.31
C GLN A 230 3.99 5.41 13.89
N LEU A 231 3.74 4.38 13.08
CA LEU A 231 3.47 3.01 13.54
C LEU A 231 4.62 2.46 14.40
N THR A 232 5.86 2.74 13.99
CA THR A 232 7.05 2.29 14.71
C THR A 232 7.36 3.10 15.97
N MET A 233 6.84 4.31 16.07
CA MET A 233 6.96 5.16 17.27
C MET A 233 5.78 4.98 18.23
N ARG A 234 4.59 4.68 17.71
CA ARG A 234 3.36 4.36 18.46
C ARG A 234 3.30 2.90 18.91
N THR A 235 4.38 2.13 18.79
CA THR A 235 4.55 0.94 19.63
C THR A 235 4.53 1.43 21.07
N PHE A 236 3.31 1.45 21.61
CA PHE A 236 3.05 1.98 22.93
C PHE A 236 4.09 1.38 23.85
N HIS A 237 4.71 2.24 24.66
CA HIS A 237 5.43 1.81 25.84
C HIS A 237 4.42 1.17 26.80
N SER A 238 3.84 0.02 26.43
CA SER A 238 3.03 -0.83 27.28
C SER A 238 3.86 -1.33 28.47
N GLY A 239 5.14 -0.95 28.56
CA GLY A 239 6.04 -1.30 29.65
C GLY A 239 6.36 -2.79 29.67
N GLY A 240 6.19 -3.48 28.53
CA GLY A 240 6.26 -4.93 28.44
C GLY A 240 4.96 -5.67 28.77
N VAL A 241 3.85 -4.98 29.08
CA VAL A 241 2.59 -5.65 29.42
C VAL A 241 2.00 -6.37 28.21
N ALA A 242 1.67 -7.65 28.38
CA ALA A 242 1.05 -8.46 27.33
C ALA A 242 -0.37 -7.95 27.02
N THR A 243 -0.57 -7.41 25.81
CA THR A 243 -1.88 -7.02 25.29
C THR A 243 -2.48 -8.15 24.44
N VAL A 244 -3.78 -8.37 24.57
CA VAL A 244 -4.53 -9.46 23.91
C VAL A 244 -4.60 -9.30 22.37
N GLY A 245 -4.24 -8.14 21.82
CA GLY A 245 -4.35 -7.80 20.39
C GLY A 245 -3.18 -8.20 19.48
N GLY A 246 -2.24 -9.04 19.95
CA GLY A 246 -1.02 -9.35 19.20
C GLY A 246 0.00 -8.22 19.23
N ASP A 247 1.19 -8.49 18.68
CA ASP A 247 2.31 -7.54 18.71
C ASP A 247 2.15 -6.50 17.59
N ILE A 248 1.86 -5.24 17.98
CA ILE A 248 1.76 -4.06 17.10
C ILE A 248 2.99 -3.93 16.18
N THR A 249 4.15 -4.41 16.62
CA THR A 249 5.42 -4.37 15.87
C THR A 249 5.43 -5.23 14.60
N MET A 250 4.47 -6.13 14.39
CA MET A 250 4.44 -7.04 13.24
C MET A 250 3.94 -6.36 11.93
N GLY A 251 3.34 -5.17 12.02
CA GLY A 251 2.72 -4.51 10.85
C GLY A 251 3.72 -4.04 9.78
N LEU A 252 4.73 -3.26 10.17
CA LEU A 252 5.67 -2.68 9.21
C LEU A 252 6.48 -3.73 8.42
N PRO A 253 7.06 -4.79 9.02
CA PRO A 253 7.76 -5.83 8.27
C PRO A 253 6.89 -6.45 7.19
N ARG A 254 5.58 -6.59 7.42
CA ARG A 254 4.63 -7.09 6.43
C ARG A 254 4.38 -6.10 5.31
N VAL A 255 4.23 -4.81 5.61
CA VAL A 255 4.13 -3.75 4.58
C VAL A 255 5.38 -3.73 3.70
N GLU A 256 6.57 -3.85 4.30
CA GLU A 256 7.83 -3.97 3.55
C GLU A 256 7.89 -5.23 2.68
N GLU A 257 7.44 -6.37 3.21
CA GLU A 257 7.39 -7.64 2.48
C GLU A 257 6.50 -7.53 1.23
N VAL A 258 5.33 -6.89 1.36
CA VAL A 258 4.38 -6.67 0.25
C VAL A 258 4.95 -5.71 -0.79
N PHE A 259 5.48 -4.55 -0.38
CA PHE A 259 6.04 -3.58 -1.34
C PHE A 259 7.32 -4.07 -2.04
N GLU A 260 8.10 -4.93 -1.40
CA GLU A 260 9.27 -5.55 -2.03
C GLU A 260 8.92 -6.83 -2.80
N SER A 261 7.64 -7.19 -2.93
CA SER A 261 7.18 -8.41 -3.58
C SER A 261 7.91 -9.67 -3.08
N ARG A 262 8.23 -9.72 -1.79
CA ARG A 262 8.94 -10.85 -1.17
C ARG A 262 7.98 -12.00 -0.91
N THR A 263 8.48 -13.22 -1.10
CA THR A 263 7.72 -14.43 -0.75
C THR A 263 7.50 -14.51 0.75
N PRO A 264 6.24 -14.63 1.22
CA PRO A 264 5.94 -14.80 2.64
C PRO A 264 6.59 -16.08 3.19
N LYS A 265 6.99 -16.08 4.46
CA LYS A 265 7.61 -17.27 5.11
C LYS A 265 6.74 -18.52 5.05
N ALA A 266 5.42 -18.34 5.15
CA ALA A 266 4.43 -19.39 5.00
C ALA A 266 3.35 -18.87 4.05
N PRO A 267 3.46 -19.06 2.74
CA PRO A 267 2.46 -18.58 1.80
C PRO A 267 1.16 -19.38 1.93
N ALA A 268 0.05 -18.73 1.61
CA ALA A 268 -1.23 -19.42 1.40
C ALA A 268 -1.18 -20.19 0.07
N THR A 269 -1.84 -21.35 0.06
CA THR A 269 -1.92 -22.16 -1.15
C THR A 269 -3.02 -21.61 -2.07
N LEU A 270 -2.63 -21.19 -3.29
CA LEU A 270 -3.54 -20.70 -4.31
C LEU A 270 -3.92 -21.81 -5.30
N SER A 271 -5.15 -21.75 -5.82
CA SER A 271 -5.58 -22.67 -6.87
C SER A 271 -4.89 -22.34 -8.20
N ARG A 272 -4.27 -23.33 -8.83
CA ARG A 272 -3.63 -23.21 -10.16
C ARG A 272 -4.63 -23.40 -11.31
N VAL A 273 -5.79 -23.99 -11.04
CA VAL A 273 -6.82 -24.31 -12.02
C VAL A 273 -8.21 -23.95 -11.49
N SER A 274 -9.11 -23.55 -12.39
CA SER A 274 -10.53 -23.43 -12.04
C SER A 274 -11.17 -24.81 -12.06
N GLY A 275 -11.97 -25.14 -11.05
CA GLY A 275 -12.50 -26.48 -10.88
C GLY A 275 -13.33 -26.68 -9.62
N THR A 276 -13.79 -27.90 -9.42
CA THR A 276 -14.47 -28.31 -8.19
C THR A 276 -13.50 -29.10 -7.31
N ILE A 277 -13.54 -28.85 -6.00
CA ILE A 277 -12.72 -29.59 -5.04
C ILE A 277 -13.28 -31.00 -4.92
N SER A 278 -12.48 -32.00 -5.33
CA SER A 278 -12.88 -33.40 -5.30
C SER A 278 -12.75 -33.99 -3.92
N GLU A 279 -11.59 -33.83 -3.28
CA GLU A 279 -11.32 -34.38 -1.96
C GLU A 279 -10.33 -33.51 -1.17
N VAL A 280 -10.46 -33.53 0.16
CA VAL A 280 -9.50 -32.95 1.11
C VAL A 280 -9.02 -34.08 2.02
N VAL A 281 -7.87 -34.66 1.70
CA VAL A 281 -7.31 -35.83 2.40
C VAL A 281 -6.21 -35.39 3.36
N ARG A 282 -6.26 -35.87 4.59
CA ARG A 282 -5.21 -35.65 5.59
C ARG A 282 -4.31 -36.88 5.67
N GLU A 283 -3.15 -36.82 5.02
CA GLU A 283 -2.14 -37.88 5.04
C GLU A 283 -1.07 -37.55 6.09
N GLY A 284 -1.26 -38.07 7.31
CA GLY A 284 -0.34 -37.85 8.43
C GLY A 284 -0.29 -36.38 8.87
N THR A 285 0.85 -35.72 8.67
CA THR A 285 1.07 -34.30 9.02
C THR A 285 0.72 -33.34 7.87
N GLU A 286 0.55 -33.81 6.64
CA GLU A 286 0.22 -32.97 5.49
C GLU A 286 -1.26 -33.14 5.11
N THR A 287 -1.86 -32.05 4.65
CA THR A 287 -3.21 -32.10 4.08
C THR A 287 -3.13 -31.84 2.59
N ILE A 288 -3.72 -32.70 1.79
CA ILE A 288 -3.72 -32.62 0.33
C ILE A 288 -5.12 -32.22 -0.12
N ILE A 289 -5.21 -31.14 -0.88
CA ILE A 289 -6.43 -30.73 -1.56
C ILE A 289 -6.35 -31.21 -3.01
N ARG A 290 -7.35 -31.94 -3.48
CA ARG A 290 -7.49 -32.37 -4.88
C ARG A 290 -8.53 -31.49 -5.56
N VAL A 291 -8.15 -30.87 -6.68
CA VAL A 291 -9.07 -30.07 -7.50
C VAL A 291 -9.25 -30.73 -8.85
N LEU A 292 -10.50 -30.96 -9.21
CA LEU A 292 -10.91 -31.45 -10.51
C LEU A 292 -11.18 -30.25 -11.44
N PRO A 293 -10.34 -30.00 -12.46
CA PRO A 293 -10.50 -28.85 -13.34
C PRO A 293 -11.76 -28.93 -14.20
N ASP A 294 -12.41 -27.79 -14.47
CA ASP A 294 -13.66 -27.74 -15.27
C ASP A 294 -13.41 -27.89 -16.79
N VAL A 295 -12.17 -27.71 -17.24
CA VAL A 295 -11.85 -27.57 -18.66
C VAL A 295 -11.94 -28.92 -19.39
N ILE A 296 -13.08 -29.18 -20.02
CA ILE A 296 -13.18 -30.02 -21.22
C ILE A 296 -12.52 -29.23 -22.36
N SER A 297 -11.21 -29.39 -22.55
CA SER A 297 -10.57 -28.80 -23.73
C SER A 297 -11.14 -29.44 -25.01
N GLU A 298 -11.84 -28.64 -25.81
CA GLU A 298 -12.19 -29.00 -27.18
C GLU A 298 -10.91 -29.42 -27.93
N GLY A 299 -10.83 -30.70 -28.31
CA GLY A 299 -9.83 -31.20 -29.24
C GLY A 299 -8.72 -32.12 -28.71
N LYS A 300 -8.69 -32.51 -27.42
CA LYS A 300 -7.78 -33.57 -26.95
C LYS A 300 -8.53 -34.69 -26.22
N THR A 301 -8.21 -35.93 -26.57
CA THR A 301 -8.86 -37.17 -26.18
C THR A 301 -9.19 -37.26 -24.68
N ALA A 302 -10.39 -37.74 -24.37
CA ALA A 302 -11.04 -37.82 -23.05
C ALA A 302 -10.25 -38.55 -21.93
N LYS A 303 -9.06 -39.09 -22.20
CA LYS A 303 -8.18 -39.74 -21.21
C LYS A 303 -7.10 -38.82 -20.60
N ALA A 304 -6.84 -37.64 -21.18
CA ALA A 304 -5.85 -36.70 -20.64
C ALA A 304 -6.45 -35.63 -19.70
N VAL A 305 -7.79 -35.61 -19.54
CA VAL A 305 -8.56 -34.45 -19.03
C VAL A 305 -9.03 -34.62 -17.57
N LYS A 306 -8.74 -35.74 -16.91
CA LYS A 306 -9.07 -35.99 -15.48
C LYS A 306 -7.83 -36.14 -14.60
N LYS A 307 -6.76 -35.38 -14.86
CA LYS A 307 -5.66 -35.35 -13.90
C LYS A 307 -6.00 -34.35 -12.81
N GLU A 308 -6.41 -34.86 -11.66
CA GLU A 308 -6.59 -34.05 -10.45
C GLU A 308 -5.29 -33.29 -10.18
N THR A 309 -5.43 -32.00 -9.89
CA THR A 309 -4.29 -31.21 -9.42
C THR A 309 -4.24 -31.31 -7.91
N GLU A 310 -3.16 -31.87 -7.40
CA GLU A 310 -2.91 -32.02 -5.97
C GLU A 310 -2.18 -30.79 -5.43
N TYR A 311 -2.64 -30.32 -4.26
CA TYR A 311 -2.06 -29.20 -3.54
C TYR A 311 -1.70 -29.67 -2.13
N SER A 312 -0.40 -29.71 -1.81
CA SER A 312 0.02 -29.92 -0.42
C SER A 312 -0.15 -28.61 0.37
N VAL A 313 -0.82 -28.72 1.52
CA VAL A 313 -1.09 -27.64 2.45
C VAL A 313 -0.20 -27.82 3.68
N SER A 314 0.48 -26.73 4.06
CA SER A 314 1.29 -26.69 5.28
C SER A 314 0.41 -26.95 6.52
N PRO A 315 0.88 -27.75 7.50
CA PRO A 315 0.13 -28.04 8.73
C PRO A 315 -0.17 -26.80 9.59
N LEU A 316 0.55 -25.70 9.36
CA LEU A 316 0.33 -24.43 10.06
C LEU A 316 -0.87 -23.65 9.52
N ARG A 317 -1.47 -24.09 8.41
CA ARG A 317 -2.54 -23.39 7.70
C ARG A 317 -3.89 -24.09 7.84
N ALA A 318 -4.91 -23.28 8.07
CA ALA A 318 -6.30 -23.67 8.06
C ALA A 318 -6.86 -23.62 6.63
N ILE A 319 -7.71 -24.58 6.31
CA ILE A 319 -8.33 -24.70 4.98
C ILE A 319 -9.58 -23.83 4.96
N LEU A 320 -9.73 -23.00 3.91
CA LEU A 320 -10.88 -22.11 3.73
C LEU A 320 -12.01 -22.76 2.94
N VAL A 321 -11.66 -23.75 2.13
CA VAL A 321 -12.54 -24.37 1.14
C VAL A 321 -13.08 -25.71 1.62
N LYS A 322 -14.24 -26.12 1.08
CA LYS A 322 -14.91 -27.39 1.42
C LYS A 322 -14.98 -28.29 0.20
N GLU A 323 -15.08 -29.59 0.43
CA GLU A 323 -15.35 -30.56 -0.63
C GLU A 323 -16.63 -30.21 -1.39
N GLY A 324 -16.58 -30.31 -2.72
CA GLY A 324 -17.68 -29.89 -3.60
C GLY A 324 -17.79 -28.38 -3.84
N ALA A 325 -16.95 -27.55 -3.23
CA ALA A 325 -16.90 -26.12 -3.55
C ALA A 325 -16.23 -25.90 -4.91
N HIS A 326 -16.78 -24.96 -5.68
CA HIS A 326 -16.20 -24.47 -6.92
C HIS A 326 -15.17 -23.38 -6.61
N VAL A 327 -14.00 -23.46 -7.23
CA VAL A 327 -12.90 -22.50 -7.08
C VAL A 327 -12.44 -22.01 -8.45
N GLU A 328 -12.13 -20.73 -8.55
CA GLU A 328 -11.49 -20.15 -9.73
C GLU A 328 -9.96 -20.22 -9.61
N LYS A 329 -9.30 -20.16 -10.76
CA LYS A 329 -7.85 -20.03 -10.82
C LYS A 329 -7.40 -18.77 -10.06
N GLY A 330 -6.52 -18.96 -9.08
CA GLY A 330 -6.03 -17.89 -8.21
C GLY A 330 -6.78 -17.71 -6.90
N ASP A 331 -7.84 -18.50 -6.63
CA ASP A 331 -8.53 -18.47 -5.34
C ASP A 331 -7.68 -19.07 -4.21
N PHE A 332 -7.89 -18.56 -3.01
CA PHE A 332 -7.22 -19.04 -1.80
C PHE A 332 -7.85 -20.35 -1.33
N LEU A 333 -7.04 -21.41 -1.26
CA LEU A 333 -7.46 -22.69 -0.69
C LEU A 333 -7.26 -22.71 0.83
N THR A 334 -6.30 -21.94 1.33
CA THR A 334 -5.91 -21.88 2.74
C THR A 334 -5.88 -20.45 3.24
N ASP A 335 -5.89 -20.28 4.56
CA ASP A 335 -5.65 -18.99 5.19
C ASP A 335 -4.20 -18.53 4.98
N GLY A 336 -3.97 -17.23 5.23
CA GLY A 336 -2.64 -16.63 5.20
C GLY A 336 -2.39 -15.69 4.02
N SER A 337 -1.12 -15.37 3.84
CA SER A 337 -0.65 -14.36 2.89
C SER A 337 -0.36 -14.98 1.53
N ALA A 338 -0.84 -14.37 0.44
CA ALA A 338 -0.49 -14.82 -0.90
C ALA A 338 0.96 -14.50 -1.25
N ASN A 339 1.57 -15.39 -2.03
CA ASN A 339 2.72 -15.03 -2.85
C ASN A 339 2.23 -14.17 -4.03
N LEU A 340 2.74 -12.94 -4.13
CA LEU A 340 2.28 -11.98 -5.14
C LEU A 340 2.64 -12.40 -6.58
N GLU A 341 3.75 -13.08 -6.79
CA GLU A 341 4.15 -13.57 -8.12
C GLU A 341 3.20 -14.66 -8.62
N GLU A 342 2.85 -15.61 -7.74
CA GLU A 342 1.88 -16.65 -8.04
C GLU A 342 0.48 -16.06 -8.24
N LEU A 343 0.09 -15.12 -7.37
CA LEU A 343 -1.20 -14.45 -7.47
C LEU A 343 -1.31 -13.70 -8.80
N PHE A 344 -0.27 -12.99 -9.21
CA PHE A 344 -0.23 -12.30 -10.50
C PHE A 344 -0.30 -13.29 -11.68
N LEU A 345 0.43 -14.40 -11.63
CA LEU A 345 0.43 -15.41 -12.67
C LEU A 345 -0.92 -16.14 -12.82
N PHE A 346 -1.62 -16.37 -11.71
CA PHE A 346 -2.86 -17.14 -11.70
C PHE A 346 -4.10 -16.28 -11.83
N SER A 347 -4.16 -15.14 -11.14
CA SER A 347 -5.34 -14.26 -11.02
C SER A 347 -5.33 -13.05 -11.95
N GLY A 348 -4.18 -12.72 -12.57
CA GLY A 348 -4.03 -11.53 -13.40
C GLY A 348 -3.63 -10.27 -12.61
N LYS A 349 -3.50 -9.16 -13.36
CA LYS A 349 -2.98 -7.87 -12.86
C LYS A 349 -3.93 -7.23 -11.87
N GLU A 350 -5.20 -7.14 -12.23
CA GLU A 350 -6.23 -6.40 -11.49
C GLU A 350 -6.41 -6.98 -10.09
N ARG A 351 -6.49 -8.30 -9.98
CA ARG A 351 -6.66 -9.00 -8.70
C ARG A 351 -5.41 -8.94 -7.83
N ALA A 352 -4.21 -9.00 -8.42
CA ALA A 352 -2.95 -8.81 -7.69
C ALA A 352 -2.81 -7.38 -7.13
N GLN A 353 -3.15 -6.37 -7.95
CA GLN A 353 -3.15 -4.97 -7.52
C GLN A 353 -4.13 -4.73 -6.36
N GLU A 354 -5.34 -5.27 -6.48
CA GLU A 354 -6.37 -5.14 -5.45
C GLU A 354 -5.97 -5.82 -4.15
N TYR A 355 -5.35 -7.00 -4.23
CA TYR A 355 -4.82 -7.70 -3.07
C TYR A 355 -3.74 -6.88 -2.35
N ILE A 356 -2.78 -6.31 -3.08
CA ILE A 356 -1.72 -5.46 -2.49
C ILE A 356 -2.33 -4.27 -1.75
N ILE A 357 -3.30 -3.57 -2.36
CA ILE A 357 -3.97 -2.42 -1.75
C ILE A 357 -4.69 -2.83 -0.47
N ASN A 358 -5.49 -3.90 -0.51
CA ASN A 358 -6.29 -4.33 0.63
C ASN A 358 -5.42 -4.87 1.78
N GLU A 359 -4.36 -5.61 1.48
CA GLU A 359 -3.43 -6.11 2.50
C GLU A 359 -2.74 -4.96 3.24
N ILE A 360 -2.27 -3.95 2.51
CA ILE A 360 -1.60 -2.78 3.11
C ILE A 360 -2.61 -1.93 3.89
N THR A 361 -3.78 -1.67 3.32
CA THR A 361 -4.85 -0.91 3.97
C THR A 361 -5.25 -1.55 5.29
N ARG A 362 -5.45 -2.88 5.30
CA ARG A 362 -5.75 -3.65 6.50
C ARG A 362 -4.71 -3.45 7.60
N ILE A 363 -3.42 -3.45 7.26
CA ILE A 363 -2.35 -3.26 8.25
C ILE A 363 -2.38 -1.85 8.83
N TYR A 364 -2.55 -0.82 8.01
CA TYR A 364 -2.64 0.57 8.50
C TYR A 364 -3.89 0.79 9.37
N GLU A 365 -5.05 0.25 8.96
CA GLU A 365 -6.30 0.39 9.70
C GLU A 365 -6.31 -0.38 11.02
N LEU A 366 -5.74 -1.59 11.06
CA LEU A 366 -5.55 -2.34 12.31
C LEU A 366 -4.73 -1.55 13.35
N GLN A 367 -3.94 -0.59 12.88
CA GLN A 367 -3.16 0.31 13.71
C GLN A 367 -3.81 1.69 13.91
N GLY A 368 -5.05 1.86 13.45
CA GLY A 368 -5.82 3.08 13.60
C GLY A 368 -5.35 4.24 12.72
N VAL A 369 -4.65 3.96 11.62
CA VAL A 369 -4.26 4.99 10.65
C VAL A 369 -5.02 4.79 9.34
N THR A 370 -5.76 5.80 8.93
CA THR A 370 -6.48 5.82 7.65
C THR A 370 -5.54 6.29 6.55
N THR A 371 -5.34 5.47 5.51
CA THR A 371 -4.56 5.85 4.32
C THR A 371 -5.47 5.87 3.11
N ALA A 372 -5.35 6.91 2.28
CA ALA A 372 -6.20 7.03 1.10
C ALA A 372 -5.78 6.04 0.01
N ARG A 373 -6.75 5.28 -0.51
CA ARG A 373 -6.54 4.27 -1.54
C ARG A 373 -5.78 4.80 -2.78
N LYS A 374 -6.03 6.05 -3.19
CA LYS A 374 -5.37 6.67 -4.36
C LYS A 374 -3.85 6.78 -4.21
N HIS A 375 -3.33 6.92 -3.00
CA HIS A 375 -1.88 6.96 -2.76
C HIS A 375 -1.25 5.59 -2.94
N LEU A 376 -1.90 4.53 -2.43
CA LEU A 376 -1.47 3.14 -2.65
C LEU A 376 -1.50 2.78 -4.15
N GLU A 377 -2.55 3.20 -4.85
CA GLU A 377 -2.69 2.99 -6.30
C GLU A 377 -1.53 3.59 -7.12
N ILE A 378 -0.97 4.73 -6.70
CA ILE A 378 0.21 5.30 -7.35
C ILE A 378 1.44 4.41 -7.18
N ILE A 379 1.68 3.90 -5.96
CA ILE A 379 2.82 3.01 -5.71
C ILE A 379 2.64 1.69 -6.44
N VAL A 380 1.44 1.12 -6.38
CA VAL A 380 1.09 -0.13 -7.07
C VAL A 380 1.21 0.05 -8.59
N LYS A 381 0.83 1.20 -9.16
CA LYS A 381 1.08 1.50 -10.59
C LYS A 381 2.57 1.33 -10.93
N GLN A 382 3.47 1.84 -10.09
CA GLN A 382 4.91 1.74 -10.32
C GLN A 382 5.45 0.31 -10.16
N MET A 383 4.90 -0.50 -9.25
CA MET A 383 5.28 -1.92 -9.13
C MET A 383 5.01 -2.73 -10.41
N PHE A 384 4.03 -2.29 -11.22
CA PHE A 384 3.65 -2.89 -12.50
C PHE A 384 4.08 -2.03 -13.73
N SER A 385 5.05 -1.13 -13.61
CA SER A 385 5.46 -0.25 -14.72
C SER A 385 6.59 -0.80 -15.59
N ARG A 386 6.91 -2.10 -15.48
CA ARG A 386 8.05 -2.74 -16.16
C ARG A 386 7.64 -3.98 -16.93
N VAL A 387 8.23 -4.14 -18.11
CA VAL A 387 8.03 -5.30 -18.96
C VAL A 387 9.40 -5.88 -19.34
N SER A 388 9.49 -7.20 -19.44
CA SER A 388 10.67 -7.89 -19.97
C SER A 388 10.40 -8.33 -21.40
N VAL A 389 11.26 -7.90 -22.32
CA VAL A 389 11.13 -8.24 -23.74
C VAL A 389 11.48 -9.72 -23.95
N THR A 390 10.57 -10.49 -24.56
CA THR A 390 10.79 -11.90 -24.90
C THR A 390 11.23 -12.07 -26.35
N HIS A 391 10.66 -11.28 -27.26
CA HIS A 391 11.05 -11.24 -28.66
C HIS A 391 11.27 -9.79 -29.08
N SER A 392 12.46 -9.51 -29.63
CA SER A 392 12.89 -8.19 -30.06
C SER A 392 12.15 -7.64 -31.27
N GLY A 393 11.79 -8.48 -32.25
CA GLY A 393 11.33 -7.98 -33.56
C GLY A 393 12.32 -6.97 -34.16
N ASP A 394 11.81 -5.94 -34.83
CA ASP A 394 12.60 -4.87 -35.47
C ASP A 394 12.72 -3.60 -34.58
N THR A 395 12.46 -3.74 -33.29
CA THR A 395 12.34 -2.59 -32.36
C THR A 395 13.65 -2.02 -31.85
N GLY A 396 14.77 -2.71 -32.07
CA GLY A 396 16.09 -2.34 -31.54
C GLY A 396 16.30 -2.68 -30.06
N VAL A 397 15.33 -3.31 -29.38
CA VAL A 397 15.42 -3.74 -27.99
C VAL A 397 15.89 -5.20 -27.91
N SER A 398 16.72 -5.54 -26.94
CA SER A 398 17.25 -6.91 -26.81
C SER A 398 16.29 -7.84 -26.04
N ALA A 399 16.27 -9.12 -26.40
CA ALA A 399 15.54 -10.12 -25.63
C ALA A 399 16.14 -10.25 -24.22
N GLY A 400 15.28 -10.24 -23.20
CA GLY A 400 15.64 -10.22 -21.78
C GLY A 400 15.78 -8.81 -21.19
N GLU A 401 15.79 -7.76 -22.01
CA GLU A 401 15.88 -6.38 -21.54
C GLU A 401 14.60 -5.95 -20.79
N ILE A 402 14.77 -5.23 -19.68
CA ILE A 402 13.67 -4.70 -18.88
C ILE A 402 13.50 -3.22 -19.23
N ILE A 403 12.35 -2.89 -19.81
CA ILE A 403 12.00 -1.52 -20.19
C ILE A 403 10.71 -1.08 -19.50
N SER A 404 10.40 0.22 -19.53
CA SER A 404 9.12 0.70 -19.05
C SER A 404 7.96 0.25 -19.96
N ASP A 405 6.79 0.04 -19.36
CA ASP A 405 5.54 -0.28 -20.09
C ASP A 405 5.23 0.78 -21.15
N PHE A 406 5.40 2.06 -20.80
CA PHE A 406 5.20 3.16 -21.74
C PHE A 406 6.20 3.15 -22.90
N GLU A 407 7.50 2.92 -22.65
CA GLU A 407 8.48 2.87 -23.74
C GLU A 407 8.22 1.69 -24.67
N TYR A 408 7.80 0.54 -24.12
CA TYR A 408 7.36 -0.61 -24.89
C TYR A 408 6.20 -0.26 -25.83
N ASP A 409 5.16 0.41 -25.30
CA ASP A 409 4.01 0.83 -26.10
C ASP A 409 4.39 1.84 -27.18
N ARG A 410 5.25 2.81 -26.85
CA ARG A 410 5.75 3.81 -27.81
C ARG A 410 6.55 3.16 -28.94
N ILE A 411 7.50 2.29 -28.59
CA ILE A 411 8.36 1.62 -29.57
C ILE A 411 7.51 0.76 -30.52
N ASN A 412 6.55 0.01 -29.98
CA ASN A 412 5.65 -0.79 -30.81
C ASN A 412 4.71 0.05 -31.67
N ALA A 413 4.23 1.19 -31.18
CA ALA A 413 3.45 2.12 -32.00
C ALA A 413 4.28 2.61 -33.20
N THR A 414 5.52 3.03 -32.96
CA THR A 414 6.41 3.50 -34.05
C THR A 414 6.75 2.40 -35.05
N GLN A 415 6.97 1.16 -34.61
CA GLN A 415 7.25 0.05 -35.55
C GLN A 415 6.01 -0.38 -36.33
N LYS A 416 4.81 -0.31 -35.73
CA LYS A 416 3.57 -0.55 -36.47
C LYS A 416 3.35 0.47 -37.58
N GLU A 417 3.66 1.75 -37.34
CA GLU A 417 3.61 2.78 -38.38
C GLU A 417 4.65 2.52 -39.48
N ALA A 418 5.84 2.04 -39.12
CA ALA A 418 6.89 1.64 -40.05
C ALA A 418 6.65 0.27 -40.74
N SER A 419 5.52 -0.41 -40.46
CA SER A 419 5.23 -1.78 -40.93
C SER A 419 6.29 -2.84 -40.56
N GLY A 420 7.03 -2.64 -39.48
CA GLY A 420 8.03 -3.58 -38.95
C GLY A 420 7.46 -4.56 -37.91
N GLU A 421 8.24 -5.57 -37.53
CA GLU A 421 7.83 -6.54 -36.52
C GLU A 421 7.86 -5.92 -35.10
N SER A 422 6.72 -5.94 -34.40
CA SER A 422 6.61 -5.44 -33.02
C SER A 422 7.29 -6.37 -32.01
N ALA A 423 7.84 -5.81 -30.94
CA ALA A 423 8.38 -6.59 -29.84
C ALA A 423 7.27 -7.26 -29.02
N LYS A 424 7.52 -8.48 -28.55
CA LYS A 424 6.69 -9.15 -27.55
C LYS A 424 7.37 -9.04 -26.19
N ALA A 425 6.60 -8.70 -25.17
CA ALA A 425 7.09 -8.60 -23.81
C ALA A 425 6.15 -9.26 -22.80
N LYS A 426 6.69 -9.66 -21.66
CA LYS A 426 5.94 -10.13 -20.51
C LYS A 426 5.94 -9.05 -19.44
N GLN A 427 4.74 -8.74 -18.94
CA GLN A 427 4.56 -7.84 -17.80
C GLN A 427 5.26 -8.42 -16.55
N LEU A 428 5.99 -7.58 -15.83
CA LEU A 428 6.63 -7.93 -14.57
C LEU A 428 5.90 -7.27 -13.39
N LEU A 429 5.96 -7.95 -12.25
CA LEU A 429 5.70 -7.41 -10.93
C LEU A 429 7.06 -7.33 -10.23
N LEU A 430 7.51 -6.11 -9.93
CA LEU A 430 8.81 -5.88 -9.28
C LEU A 430 8.61 -5.19 -7.93
N GLY A 431 9.48 -5.52 -6.98
CA GLY A 431 9.56 -4.80 -5.71
C GLY A 431 9.98 -3.34 -5.90
N ILE A 432 9.59 -2.48 -4.97
CA ILE A 432 9.88 -1.04 -5.05
C ILE A 432 11.38 -0.74 -5.23
N THR A 433 12.28 -1.51 -4.61
CA THR A 433 13.73 -1.32 -4.77
C THR A 433 14.19 -1.62 -6.20
N GLU A 434 13.65 -2.67 -6.82
CA GLU A 434 14.02 -3.07 -8.18
C GLU A 434 13.45 -2.11 -9.24
N VAL A 435 12.25 -1.58 -9.02
CA VAL A 435 11.65 -0.55 -9.88
C VAL A 435 12.52 0.72 -9.91
N SER A 436 13.04 1.15 -8.76
CA SER A 436 13.93 2.32 -8.67
C SER A 436 15.27 2.11 -9.38
N LEU A 437 15.81 0.89 -9.37
CA LEU A 437 17.10 0.56 -10.01
C LEU A 437 17.01 0.39 -11.54
N THR A 438 15.80 0.18 -12.07
CA THR A 438 15.51 -0.02 -13.49
C THR A 438 14.95 1.23 -14.16
N ARG A 439 15.23 2.42 -13.60
CA ARG A 439 14.80 3.70 -14.19
C ARG A 439 15.68 4.11 -15.37
N ALA A 440 15.07 4.83 -16.30
CA ALA A 440 15.75 5.36 -17.49
C ALA A 440 16.85 6.39 -17.15
N SER A 441 16.63 7.22 -16.12
CA SER A 441 17.67 8.14 -15.64
C SER A 441 18.71 7.40 -14.80
N PHE A 442 19.95 7.45 -15.28
CA PHE A 442 21.08 6.91 -14.51
C PHE A 442 21.42 7.83 -13.33
N LEU A 443 21.27 9.15 -13.42
CA LEU A 443 21.51 10.10 -12.31
C LEU A 443 20.55 9.85 -11.14
N SER A 444 19.28 9.61 -11.43
CA SER A 444 18.30 9.26 -10.39
C SER A 444 18.61 7.90 -9.75
N SER A 445 18.99 6.90 -10.56
CA SER A 445 19.30 5.55 -10.10
C SER A 445 20.55 5.51 -9.20
N ILE A 446 21.60 6.25 -9.58
CA ILE A 446 22.89 6.31 -8.86
C ILE A 446 22.75 6.88 -7.45
N SER A 447 21.86 7.82 -7.26
CA SER A 447 21.63 8.47 -5.96
C SER A 447 20.81 7.61 -4.99
N PHE A 448 20.28 6.46 -5.45
CA PHE A 448 19.59 5.50 -4.58
C PHE A 448 20.57 4.47 -4.00
N GLN A 449 21.09 3.55 -4.84
CA GLN A 449 22.01 2.47 -4.45
C GLN A 449 22.92 2.03 -5.62
N ASN A 450 23.95 1.24 -5.31
CA ASN A 450 24.83 0.59 -6.30
C ASN A 450 25.51 1.56 -7.29
N THR A 451 25.89 2.74 -6.80
CA THR A 451 26.50 3.84 -7.57
C THR A 451 27.63 3.40 -8.51
N PRO A 452 28.67 2.65 -8.08
CA PRO A 452 29.79 2.32 -8.97
C PRO A 452 29.37 1.45 -10.15
N ARG A 453 28.48 0.47 -9.92
CA ARG A 453 27.97 -0.41 -10.97
C ARG A 453 27.12 0.36 -11.98
N LYS A 454 26.22 1.23 -11.51
CA LYS A 454 25.35 2.02 -12.39
C LYS A 454 26.12 3.05 -13.22
N LEU A 455 27.16 3.65 -12.64
CA LEU A 455 28.08 4.52 -13.38
C LEU A 455 28.84 3.75 -14.46
N ALA A 456 29.33 2.55 -14.17
CA ALA A 456 30.00 1.71 -15.16
C ALA A 456 29.05 1.30 -16.30
N GLU A 457 27.83 0.86 -15.97
CA GLU A 457 26.79 0.54 -16.97
C GLU A 457 26.47 1.75 -17.87
N ALA A 458 26.30 2.95 -17.28
CA ALA A 458 26.05 4.18 -18.03
C ALA A 458 27.23 4.60 -18.92
N ALA A 459 28.47 4.46 -18.42
CA ALA A 459 29.68 4.78 -19.18
C ALA A 459 29.90 3.84 -20.36
N VAL A 460 29.65 2.54 -20.19
CA VAL A 460 29.78 1.54 -21.26
C VAL A 460 28.69 1.69 -22.32
N SER A 461 27.45 1.98 -21.90
CA SER A 461 26.32 2.17 -22.81
C SER A 461 26.29 3.55 -23.49
N GLY A 462 27.10 4.51 -23.02
CA GLY A 462 27.03 5.89 -23.50
C GLY A 462 25.67 6.55 -23.18
N ALA A 463 25.07 6.21 -22.04
CA ALA A 463 23.73 6.65 -21.67
C ALA A 463 23.63 8.19 -21.58
N VAL A 464 22.57 8.76 -22.16
CA VAL A 464 22.29 10.20 -22.14
C VAL A 464 21.08 10.47 -21.25
N ASP A 465 21.27 11.26 -20.19
CA ASP A 465 20.18 11.68 -19.31
C ASP A 465 19.50 12.94 -19.86
N ARG A 466 18.17 12.91 -19.95
CA ARG A 466 17.35 14.03 -20.47
C ARG A 466 16.81 14.94 -19.36
N LEU A 467 17.12 14.68 -18.09
CA LEU A 467 16.73 15.51 -16.95
C LEU A 467 15.21 15.78 -16.88
N VAL A 468 14.40 14.75 -17.14
CA VAL A 468 12.94 14.91 -17.21
C VAL A 468 12.29 14.69 -15.83
N GLY A 469 12.97 14.09 -14.86
CA GLY A 469 12.43 13.85 -13.52
C GLY A 469 12.78 14.92 -12.50
N LEU A 470 12.29 14.76 -11.28
CA LEU A 470 12.53 15.72 -10.19
C LEU A 470 13.97 15.64 -9.68
N LYS A 471 14.47 14.43 -9.44
CA LYS A 471 15.74 14.17 -8.72
C LYS A 471 16.94 14.62 -9.53
N GLU A 472 16.91 14.38 -10.84
CA GLU A 472 17.95 14.78 -11.78
C GLU A 472 18.11 16.31 -11.80
N ASN A 473 17.00 17.04 -11.83
CA ASN A 473 17.02 18.50 -11.81
C ASN A 473 17.53 19.06 -10.47
N VAL A 474 17.15 18.43 -9.34
CA VAL A 474 17.70 18.79 -8.02
C VAL A 474 19.22 18.57 -7.97
N ILE A 475 19.72 17.43 -8.48
CA ILE A 475 21.16 17.12 -8.50
C ILE A 475 21.95 18.16 -9.32
N VAL A 476 21.40 18.59 -10.45
CA VAL A 476 22.06 19.56 -11.36
C VAL A 476 21.83 21.02 -10.93
N GLY A 477 20.91 21.29 -10.01
CA GLY A 477 20.58 22.65 -9.55
C GLY A 477 19.65 23.41 -10.51
N ARG A 478 18.77 22.70 -11.24
CA ARG A 478 17.72 23.28 -12.09
C ARG A 478 16.37 23.25 -11.38
N LEU A 479 15.44 24.07 -11.88
CA LEU A 479 14.03 24.00 -11.45
C LEU A 479 13.47 22.61 -11.71
N ILE A 480 12.75 22.07 -10.73
CA ILE A 480 12.09 20.77 -10.87
C ILE A 480 10.89 20.89 -11.82
N PRO A 481 10.63 19.88 -12.67
CA PRO A 481 9.48 19.86 -13.58
C PRO A 481 8.18 19.48 -12.84
N ALA A 482 7.85 20.22 -11.79
CA ALA A 482 6.61 20.10 -11.01
C ALA A 482 6.25 21.46 -10.38
N GLY A 483 4.99 21.63 -10.02
CA GLY A 483 4.46 22.86 -9.43
C GLY A 483 4.77 24.08 -10.31
N THR A 484 5.45 25.07 -9.74
CA THR A 484 5.84 26.32 -10.42
C THR A 484 6.86 26.11 -11.55
N GLY A 485 7.62 25.01 -11.52
CA GLY A 485 8.59 24.68 -12.58
C GLY A 485 7.98 23.87 -13.73
N PHE A 486 6.69 23.51 -13.67
CA PHE A 486 6.00 22.79 -14.73
C PHE A 486 5.36 23.76 -15.75
N PRO A 487 5.79 23.78 -17.02
CA PRO A 487 5.21 24.67 -18.02
C PRO A 487 3.72 24.37 -18.25
N GLY A 488 2.87 25.40 -18.14
CA GLY A 488 1.41 25.26 -18.30
C GLY A 488 0.67 24.82 -17.03
N SER A 489 1.35 24.73 -15.88
CA SER A 489 0.63 24.63 -14.60
C SER A 489 0.08 26.00 -14.18
N LYS A 490 -1.03 25.98 -13.45
CA LYS A 490 -1.60 27.18 -12.81
C LYS A 490 -0.56 27.91 -11.95
N LYS A 491 0.25 27.15 -11.20
CA LYS A 491 1.33 27.69 -10.35
C LYS A 491 2.44 28.36 -11.15
N HIS A 492 2.74 27.86 -12.35
CA HIS A 492 3.74 28.46 -13.24
C HIS A 492 3.24 29.76 -13.87
N GLU A 493 1.96 29.82 -14.25
CA GLU A 493 1.31 31.04 -14.73
C GLU A 493 1.28 32.11 -13.65
N MET A 494 0.93 31.76 -12.40
CA MET A 494 0.97 32.67 -11.26
C MET A 494 2.36 33.30 -11.05
N ILE A 495 3.44 32.51 -11.16
CA ILE A 495 4.81 33.04 -11.03
C ILE A 495 5.12 34.01 -12.18
N LYS A 496 4.72 33.68 -13.41
CA LYS A 496 4.93 34.57 -14.56
C LYS A 496 4.18 35.89 -14.43
N GLU A 497 2.97 35.85 -13.88
CA GLU A 497 2.20 37.06 -13.58
C GLU A 497 2.89 37.90 -12.52
N MET A 498 3.31 37.29 -11.41
CA MET A 498 4.09 37.97 -10.37
C MET A 498 5.38 38.59 -10.92
N GLU A 499 6.15 37.86 -11.73
CA GLU A 499 7.39 38.36 -12.33
C GLU A 499 7.14 39.57 -13.24
N ARG A 500 6.02 39.59 -13.98
CA ARG A 500 5.59 40.75 -14.78
C ARG A 500 5.23 41.93 -13.89
N GLU A 501 4.44 41.71 -12.85
CA GLU A 501 4.09 42.77 -11.90
C GLU A 501 5.33 43.39 -11.25
N PHE A 502 6.30 42.56 -10.84
CA PHE A 502 7.56 43.05 -10.28
C PHE A 502 8.37 43.87 -11.29
N ALA A 503 8.46 43.42 -12.55
CA ALA A 503 9.16 44.16 -13.61
C ALA A 503 8.47 45.51 -13.92
N ASP A 504 7.15 45.54 -13.91
CA ASP A 504 6.36 46.77 -14.11
C ASP A 504 6.56 47.76 -12.94
N THR A 505 6.62 47.29 -11.70
CA THR A 505 6.97 48.16 -10.56
C THR A 505 8.42 48.67 -10.60
N ALA A 506 9.38 47.83 -10.98
CA ALA A 506 10.79 48.22 -11.07
C ALA A 506 11.01 49.31 -12.14
N SER A 507 10.38 49.17 -13.30
CA SER A 507 10.43 50.18 -14.37
C SER A 507 9.76 51.50 -13.98
N MET A 508 8.67 51.45 -13.19
CA MET A 508 8.04 52.66 -12.63
C MET A 508 8.89 53.35 -11.55
N GLU A 509 9.72 52.63 -10.80
CA GLU A 509 10.65 53.21 -9.82
C GLU A 509 11.90 53.81 -10.49
N GLU A 510 12.40 53.20 -11.57
CA GLU A 510 13.50 53.76 -12.36
C GLU A 510 13.07 55.07 -13.07
N GLY A 511 11.87 55.11 -13.65
CA GLY A 511 11.32 56.33 -14.26
C GLY A 511 10.94 57.45 -13.28
N LYS A 512 10.97 57.19 -11.96
CA LYS A 512 10.83 58.22 -10.90
C LYS A 512 12.18 58.68 -10.33
N ARG A 513 13.27 57.98 -10.64
CA ARG A 513 14.64 58.31 -10.22
C ARG A 513 15.39 59.14 -11.27
N GLU A 514 14.99 59.07 -12.53
CA GLU A 514 15.31 60.05 -13.58
C GLU A 514 14.44 61.31 -13.45
#